data_AF-A0A6N9E1L4-F1
#
_entry.id   AF-A0A6N9E1L4-F1
#
_cell.length_a   1.000
_cell.length_b   1.000
_cell.length_c   1.000
_cell.angle_alpha   90.00
_cell.angle_beta   90.00
_cell.angle_gamma   90.00
#
_symmetry.space_group_name_H-M   'P 1'
#
loop_
_entity.id
_entity.type
_entity.pdbx_description
1 polymer ?
#
loop_
_entity_poly.entity_id
_entity_poly.type
_entity_poly.pdbx_seq_one_letter_code
_entity_poly.pdbx_strand_id
1 'polypeptide(L)'
;MNVETNRWFEGLNDRQREAVLAGDDPVLVVTGPGTGKTKTLTVRLAYLLAERHVAPEALLAVTFTTRAAREMRERLTLLIGSPADRVFLGTFHSARR
;
A
#
# COMPACT_ATOMS: atom_id res chain seq x y z
N MET A 1 -6.85 4.69 -15.93
CA MET A 1 -7.26 4.90 -14.54
C MET A 1 -8.69 5.39 -14.53
N ASN A 2 -9.58 4.72 -13.78
CA ASN A 2 -10.96 5.19 -13.60
C ASN A 2 -11.00 6.38 -12.61
N VAL A 3 -12.18 6.98 -12.42
CA VAL A 3 -12.37 8.15 -11.55
C VAL A 3 -12.06 7.85 -10.08
N GLU A 4 -12.35 6.64 -9.60
CA GLU A 4 -12.05 6.24 -8.21
C GLU A 4 -10.54 6.13 -7.97
N THR A 5 -9.81 5.54 -8.91
CA THR A 5 -8.36 5.43 -8.88
C THR A 5 -7.69 6.79 -8.86
N ASN A 6 -8.21 7.77 -9.60
CA ASN A 6 -7.68 9.15 -9.57
C ASN A 6 -7.71 9.76 -8.16
N ARG A 7 -8.71 9.44 -7.33
CA ARG A 7 -8.80 9.98 -5.96
C ARG A 7 -7.69 9.46 -5.05
N TRP A 8 -7.17 8.26 -5.29
CA TRP A 8 -6.09 7.71 -4.45
C TRP A 8 -4.79 8.49 -4.58
N PHE A 9 -4.57 9.12 -5.73
CA PHE A 9 -3.38 9.94 -6.01
C PHE A 9 -3.51 11.40 -5.53
N GLU A 10 -4.66 11.78 -4.97
CA GLU A 10 -4.87 13.12 -4.42
C GLU A 10 -3.91 13.38 -3.24
N GLY A 11 -3.19 14.50 -3.29
CA GLY A 11 -2.20 14.86 -2.28
C GLY A 11 -0.98 13.93 -2.23
N LEU A 12 -0.69 13.20 -3.31
CA LEU A 12 0.64 12.64 -3.55
C LEU A 12 1.48 13.62 -4.38
N ASN A 13 2.74 13.80 -4.00
CA ASN A 13 3.71 14.49 -4.85
C ASN A 13 4.24 13.55 -5.95
N ASP A 14 4.97 14.10 -6.91
CA ASP A 14 5.40 13.33 -8.09
C ASP A 14 6.28 12.13 -7.77
N ARG A 15 7.15 12.23 -6.74
CA ARG A 15 7.98 11.10 -6.28
C ARG A 15 7.16 10.00 -5.61
N GLN A 16 6.13 10.37 -4.87
CA GLN A 16 5.21 9.40 -4.27
C GLN A 16 4.37 8.72 -5.35
N ARG A 17 3.92 9.46 -6.37
CA ARG A 17 3.21 8.90 -7.53
C ARG A 17 4.10 7.94 -8.30
N GLU A 18 5.36 8.31 -8.56
CA GLU A 18 6.37 7.45 -9.17
C GLU A 18 6.54 6.14 -8.39
N ALA A 19 6.65 6.21 -7.05
CA ALA A 19 6.73 5.02 -6.21
C ALA A 19 5.47 4.15 -6.24
N VAL A 20 4.27 4.75 -6.34
CA VAL A 20 3.00 4.02 -6.48
C VAL A 20 2.90 3.32 -7.84
N LEU A 21 3.36 3.98 -8.90
CA LEU A 21 3.23 3.50 -10.28
C LEU A 21 4.39 2.62 -10.74
N ALA A 22 5.41 2.44 -9.89
CA ALA A 22 6.58 1.64 -10.21
C ALA A 22 6.23 0.26 -10.77
N GLY A 23 7.08 -0.22 -11.68
CA GLY A 23 6.95 -1.53 -12.33
C GLY A 23 7.26 -2.68 -11.38
N ASP A 24 7.78 -3.76 -11.95
CA ASP A 24 8.04 -5.00 -11.24
C ASP A 24 9.49 -5.06 -10.69
N ASP A 25 10.32 -4.07 -11.04
CA ASP A 25 11.69 -3.92 -10.52
C ASP A 25 11.71 -3.58 -9.02
N PRO A 26 12.73 -4.00 -8.26
CA PRO A 26 12.88 -3.63 -6.86
C PRO A 26 13.01 -2.12 -6.67
N VAL A 27 12.21 -1.55 -5.77
CA VAL A 27 12.20 -0.11 -5.46
C VAL A 27 12.49 0.14 -3.99
N LEU A 28 13.44 1.05 -3.72
CA LEU A 28 13.71 1.59 -2.39
C LEU A 28 13.21 3.03 -2.28
N VAL A 29 12.25 3.26 -1.38
CA VAL A 29 11.69 4.61 -1.12
C VAL A 29 12.31 5.19 0.16
N VAL A 30 13.25 6.12 0.01
CA VAL A 30 13.90 6.81 1.13
C VAL A 30 13.20 8.14 1.38
N THR A 31 12.75 8.38 2.62
CA THR A 31 12.08 9.64 2.99
C THR A 31 12.28 9.97 4.47
N GLY A 32 12.10 11.24 4.85
CA GLY A 32 12.14 11.69 6.24
C GLY A 32 10.86 11.37 7.04
N PRO A 33 10.84 11.60 8.36
CA PRO A 33 9.63 11.53 9.17
C PRO A 33 8.51 12.44 8.63
N GLY A 34 7.24 12.02 8.74
CA GLY A 34 6.08 12.85 8.35
C GLY A 34 5.85 13.03 6.84
N THR A 35 6.71 12.48 5.99
CA THR A 35 6.67 12.67 4.52
C THR A 35 5.69 11.76 3.77
N GLY A 36 4.74 11.14 4.47
CA GLY A 36 3.69 10.34 3.83
C GLY A 36 4.06 8.91 3.41
N LYS A 37 5.15 8.31 3.93
CA LYS A 37 5.56 6.91 3.65
C LYS A 37 4.38 5.93 3.66
N THR A 38 3.61 5.94 4.75
CA THR A 38 2.47 5.05 4.93
C THR A 38 1.43 5.26 3.84
N LYS A 39 1.12 6.51 3.50
CA LYS A 39 0.15 6.83 2.44
C LYS A 39 0.63 6.29 1.09
N THR A 40 1.89 6.54 0.73
CA THR A 40 2.48 6.02 -0.51
C THR A 40 2.39 4.49 -0.60
N LEU A 41 2.76 3.78 0.47
CA LEU A 41 2.71 2.31 0.50
C LEU A 41 1.27 1.78 0.44
N THR A 42 0.31 2.39 1.16
CA THR A 42 -1.09 1.97 1.10
C THR A 42 -1.67 2.18 -0.30
N VAL A 43 -1.39 3.32 -0.93
CA VAL A 43 -1.87 3.61 -2.28
C VAL A 43 -1.23 2.67 -3.30
N ARG A 44 0.06 2.30 -3.12
CA ARG A 44 0.71 1.27 -3.94
C ARG A 44 0.01 -0.08 -3.85
N LEU A 45 -0.36 -0.52 -2.64
CA LEU A 45 -1.12 -1.77 -2.46
C LEU A 45 -2.48 -1.71 -3.17
N ALA A 46 -3.21 -0.60 -3.01
CA ALA A 46 -4.50 -0.39 -3.68
C ALA A 46 -4.35 -0.45 -5.21
N TYR A 47 -3.34 0.23 -5.75
CA TYR A 47 -3.02 0.22 -7.19
C TYR A 47 -2.70 -1.19 -7.70
N LEU A 48 -1.86 -1.95 -6.99
CA LEU A 48 -1.52 -3.32 -7.37
C LEU A 48 -2.74 -4.24 -7.43
N LEU A 49 -3.65 -4.11 -6.44
CA LEU A 49 -4.84 -4.93 -6.34
C LEU A 49 -5.89 -4.57 -7.39
N ALA A 50 -6.19 -3.28 -7.55
CA ALA A 50 -7.32 -2.83 -8.34
C ALA A 50 -7.00 -2.56 -9.81
N GLU A 51 -5.83 -2.00 -10.11
CA GLU A 51 -5.45 -1.64 -11.49
C GLU A 51 -4.52 -2.66 -12.12
N ARG A 52 -3.64 -3.29 -11.33
CA ARG A 52 -2.74 -4.36 -11.83
C ARG A 52 -3.31 -5.76 -11.62
N HIS A 53 -4.48 -5.88 -10.98
CA HIS A 53 -5.17 -7.14 -10.72
C HIS A 53 -4.29 -8.22 -10.08
N VAL A 54 -3.34 -7.81 -9.24
CA VAL A 54 -2.51 -8.73 -8.46
C VAL A 54 -3.41 -9.42 -7.44
N ALA A 55 -3.32 -10.75 -7.36
CA ALA A 55 -4.06 -11.52 -6.35
C ALA A 55 -3.66 -11.04 -4.94
N PRO A 56 -4.62 -10.78 -4.02
CA PRO A 56 -4.31 -10.35 -2.66
C PRO A 56 -3.32 -11.26 -1.93
N GLU A 57 -3.41 -12.56 -2.18
CA GLU A 57 -2.54 -13.59 -1.58
C GLU A 57 -1.09 -13.52 -2.07
N ALA A 58 -0.84 -12.85 -3.20
CA ALA A 58 0.50 -12.63 -3.73
C ALA A 58 1.18 -11.39 -3.12
N LEU A 59 0.50 -10.63 -2.27
CA LEU A 59 1.03 -9.41 -1.65
C LEU A 59 1.36 -9.64 -0.18
N LEU A 60 2.59 -9.26 0.18
CA LEU A 60 3.09 -9.25 1.55
C LEU A 60 3.42 -7.80 1.98
N ALA A 61 2.71 -7.29 2.97
CA ALA A 61 2.98 -6.01 3.60
C ALA A 61 3.36 -6.19 5.08
N VAL A 62 4.56 -5.78 5.44
CA VAL A 62 5.11 -5.95 6.79
C VAL A 62 5.58 -4.63 7.38
N THR A 63 5.41 -4.50 8.69
CA THR A 63 5.90 -3.36 9.48
C THR A 63 6.38 -3.80 10.86
N PHE A 64 7.01 -2.91 11.62
CA PHE A 64 7.57 -3.24 12.93
C PHE A 64 6.52 -3.24 14.05
N THR A 65 5.42 -2.51 13.91
CA THR A 65 4.42 -2.37 14.98
C THR A 65 3.04 -2.83 14.55
N THR A 66 2.31 -3.49 15.46
CA THR A 66 0.92 -3.89 15.23
C THR A 66 0.02 -2.68 14.96
N ARG A 67 0.30 -1.53 15.61
CA ARG A 67 -0.42 -0.29 15.37
C ARG A 67 -0.29 0.18 13.92
N ALA A 68 0.93 0.19 13.37
CA ALA A 68 1.16 0.58 11.99
C ALA A 68 0.50 -0.41 11.01
N ALA A 69 0.52 -1.70 11.33
CA ALA A 69 -0.14 -2.71 10.51
C ALA A 69 -1.65 -2.47 10.48
N ARG A 70 -2.28 -2.25 11.65
CA ARG A 70 -3.71 -1.96 11.75
C ARG A 70 -4.09 -0.68 10.99
N GLU A 71 -3.34 0.40 11.19
CA GLU A 71 -3.59 1.68 10.50
C GLU A 71 -3.48 1.54 8.97
N MET A 72 -2.49 0.78 8.48
CA MET A 72 -2.34 0.54 7.05
C MET A 72 -3.48 -0.32 6.50
N ARG A 73 -3.98 -1.30 7.27
CA ARG A 73 -5.15 -2.12 6.92
C ARG A 73 -6.41 -1.27 6.83
N GLU A 74 -6.71 -0.48 7.87
CA GLU A 74 -7.87 0.43 7.88
C GLU A 74 -7.86 1.35 6.65
N ARG A 75 -6.70 1.93 6.31
CA ARG A 75 -6.57 2.77 5.12
C ARG A 75 -6.76 1.99 3.82
N LEU A 76 -6.20 0.79 3.70
CA LEU A 76 -6.37 -0.03 2.51
C LEU A 76 -7.84 -0.40 2.32
N THR A 77 -8.52 -0.83 3.38
CA THR A 77 -9.96 -1.13 3.37
C THR A 77 -10.78 0.08 2.94
N LEU A 78 -10.42 1.30 3.34
CA LEU A 78 -11.09 2.52 2.87
C LEU A 78 -10.89 2.80 1.37
N LEU A 79 -9.78 2.34 0.77
CA LEU A 79 -9.51 2.57 -0.65
C LEU A 79 -10.18 1.52 -1.55
N ILE A 80 -10.19 0.25 -1.15
CA ILE A 80 -10.60 -0.87 -2.02
C ILE A 80 -11.67 -1.80 -1.43
N GLY A 81 -12.07 -1.61 -0.17
CA GLY A 81 -13.07 -2.43 0.51
C GLY A 81 -12.56 -3.81 0.93
N SER A 82 -13.45 -4.81 0.87
CA SER A 82 -13.23 -6.19 1.34
C SER A 82 -11.98 -6.90 0.78
N PRO A 83 -11.51 -6.67 -0.47
CA PRO A 83 -10.26 -7.26 -0.96
C PRO A 83 -9.04 -7.00 -0.07
N ALA A 84 -9.03 -5.91 0.70
CA ALA A 84 -7.98 -5.60 1.66
C ALA A 84 -7.80 -6.69 2.74
N ASP A 85 -8.87 -7.42 3.09
CA ASP A 85 -8.85 -8.42 4.15
C ASP A 85 -8.02 -9.65 3.80
N ARG A 86 -7.88 -9.94 2.50
CA ARG A 86 -7.13 -11.09 1.97
C ARG A 86 -5.63 -10.82 1.84
N VAL A 87 -5.20 -9.56 1.90
CA VAL A 87 -3.78 -9.20 1.86
C VAL A 87 -3.12 -9.56 3.18
N PHE A 88 -1.96 -10.23 3.12
CA PHE A 88 -1.12 -10.35 4.29
C PHE A 88 -0.59 -8.96 4.65
N LEU A 89 -1.10 -8.40 5.73
CA LEU A 89 -0.68 -7.12 6.27
C LEU A 89 -0.53 -7.27 7.78
N GLY A 90 0.72 -7.28 8.25
CA GLY A 90 1.04 -7.61 9.63
C GLY A 90 2.43 -7.15 10.07
N THR A 91 2.92 -7.74 11.15
CA THR A 91 4.29 -7.49 11.62
C THR A 91 5.25 -8.54 11.08
N PHE A 92 6.56 -8.25 11.12
CA PHE A 92 7.60 -9.25 10.85
C PHE A 92 7.42 -10.53 11.71
N HIS A 93 7.04 -10.39 12.98
CA HIS A 93 6.78 -11.53 13.86
C HIS A 93 5.55 -12.35 13.41
N SER A 94 4.53 -11.68 12.85
CA SER A 94 3.34 -12.35 12.32
C SER A 94 3.65 -13.14 11.04
N ALA A 95 4.56 -12.64 10.20
CA ALA A 95 4.92 -13.25 8.91
C ALA A 95 5.80 -14.50 9.03
N ARG A 96 6.35 -14.76 10.23
CA ARG A 96 7.18 -15.94 10.50
C ARG A 96 6.36 -17.17 10.90
N ARG A 97 5.06 -17.03 11.16
CA ARG A 97 4.18 -18.13 11.58
C ARG A 97 3.50 -18.80 10.41
#